data_AF-A0A9W9C1R3-F1
#
_entry.id   AF-A0A9W9C1R3-F1
#
_cell.length_a   1.000
_cell.length_b   1.000
_cell.length_c   1.000
_cell.angle_alpha   90.00
_cell.angle_beta   90.00
_cell.angle_gamma   90.00
#
_symmetry.space_group_name_H-M   'P 1'
#
loop_
_entity.id
_entity.type
_entity.pdbx_description
1 polymer ?
#
loop_
_entity_poly.entity_id
_entity_poly.type
_entity_poly.pdbx_seq_one_letter_code
_entity_poly.pdbx_strand_id
1 'polypeptide(L)'
;MCPAFVQSFNLSTFPALAPNLEHISINIPRNGTLPVGDLKALASMPNLRTADLYFRMQSDCHAKEEALGIVPDCLWEPEKDDSKTCNGTARYQLPYINRTTAEDVFNFIRDHKQGKEMHNVTLRSGDWVSASRGNSIMSWKRAEVACTVEDSRAVCNAKGVLYYKGLWAQDDHKLNYGRWRYGPEAKLTDEQLWDAYRERSEADEKEYSEMLGKRRIEWRKEVKMNEGRISYWSWMAWRYYKWFNTGLDPA
;
A
#
# COMPACT_ATOMS: atom_id res chain seq x y z
N MET A 1 -7.89 -3.85 -25.35
CA MET A 1 -8.66 -4.81 -24.56
C MET A 1 -7.79 -5.28 -23.40
N CYS A 2 -8.08 -4.83 -22.17
CA CYS A 2 -7.50 -5.49 -21.00
C CYS A 2 -7.96 -6.95 -21.03
N PRO A 3 -7.07 -7.94 -20.86
CA PRO A 3 -7.51 -9.31 -20.75
C PRO A 3 -8.48 -9.37 -19.58
N ALA A 4 -9.72 -9.79 -19.84
CA ALA A 4 -10.57 -10.25 -18.76
C ALA A 4 -9.72 -11.24 -17.96
N PHE A 5 -9.64 -11.09 -16.64
CA PHE A 5 -9.00 -12.07 -15.79
C PHE A 5 -9.87 -13.33 -15.80
N VAL A 6 -9.81 -14.07 -16.91
CA VAL A 6 -10.48 -15.34 -17.08
C VAL A 6 -9.58 -16.36 -16.44
N GLN A 7 -9.84 -16.65 -15.18
CA GLN A 7 -9.95 -18.00 -14.65
C GLN A 7 -10.25 -17.90 -13.16
N SER A 8 -11.46 -18.29 -12.78
CA SER A 8 -11.79 -18.70 -11.43
C SER A 8 -11.00 -19.97 -11.13
N PHE A 9 -9.76 -19.79 -10.69
CA PHE A 9 -8.93 -20.88 -10.26
C PHE A 9 -9.45 -21.41 -8.93
N ASN A 10 -9.89 -22.67 -8.90
CA ASN A 10 -10.43 -23.24 -7.67
C ASN A 10 -9.30 -23.80 -6.81
N LEU A 11 -8.83 -23.02 -5.84
CA LEU A 11 -7.76 -23.44 -4.92
C LEU A 11 -8.12 -24.69 -4.10
N SER A 12 -9.41 -25.05 -3.97
CA SER A 12 -9.80 -26.24 -3.22
C SER A 12 -9.38 -27.56 -3.87
N THR A 13 -9.01 -27.57 -5.16
CA THR A 13 -8.55 -28.81 -5.84
C THR A 13 -7.07 -29.09 -5.63
N PHE A 14 -6.30 -28.11 -5.12
CA PHE A 14 -4.85 -28.19 -4.98
C PHE A 14 -4.34 -29.28 -4.02
N PRO A 15 -4.96 -29.49 -2.85
CA PRO A 15 -4.52 -30.56 -1.96
C PRO A 15 -4.47 -31.94 -2.64
N ALA A 16 -5.39 -32.20 -3.58
CA ALA A 16 -5.42 -33.45 -4.33
C ALA A 16 -4.42 -33.47 -5.51
N LEU A 17 -4.27 -32.36 -6.22
CA LEU A 17 -3.42 -32.30 -7.42
C LEU A 17 -1.93 -32.12 -7.11
N ALA A 18 -1.60 -31.45 -6.01
CA ALA A 18 -0.23 -31.12 -5.63
C ALA A 18 -0.02 -31.33 -4.12
N PRO A 19 -0.13 -32.58 -3.61
CA PRO A 19 -0.09 -32.86 -2.17
C PRO A 19 1.26 -32.50 -1.51
N ASN A 20 2.34 -32.43 -2.29
CA ASN A 20 3.70 -32.11 -1.83
C ASN A 20 4.08 -30.64 -2.07
N LEU A 21 3.12 -29.76 -2.38
CA LEU A 21 3.40 -28.35 -2.62
C LEU A 21 3.86 -27.66 -1.33
N GLU A 22 5.10 -27.15 -1.30
CA GLU A 22 5.66 -26.46 -0.13
C GLU A 22 5.59 -24.93 -0.21
N HIS A 23 5.55 -24.39 -1.43
CA HIS A 23 5.47 -22.96 -1.72
C HIS A 23 4.42 -22.70 -2.81
N ILE A 24 3.66 -21.62 -2.66
CA ILE A 24 2.71 -21.16 -3.68
C ILE A 24 2.81 -19.65 -3.87
N SER A 25 2.71 -19.22 -5.12
CA SER A 25 2.73 -17.80 -5.50
C SER A 25 1.54 -17.54 -6.42
N ILE A 26 0.53 -16.84 -5.92
CA ILE A 26 -0.77 -16.72 -6.59
C ILE A 26 -1.38 -15.33 -6.49
N ASN A 27 -2.11 -14.97 -7.55
CA ASN A 27 -3.00 -13.82 -7.53
C ASN A 27 -4.33 -14.21 -6.89
N ILE A 28 -4.73 -13.54 -5.81
CA ILE A 28 -6.02 -13.76 -5.17
C ILE A 28 -6.93 -12.56 -5.47
N PRO A 29 -8.07 -12.77 -6.15
CA PRO A 29 -9.05 -11.72 -6.35
C PRO A 29 -9.70 -11.36 -5.01
N ARG A 30 -9.94 -10.07 -4.78
CA ARG A 30 -10.75 -9.60 -3.64
C ARG A 30 -12.03 -9.01 -4.20
N ASN A 31 -13.15 -9.22 -3.52
CA ASN A 31 -14.43 -8.63 -3.91
C ASN A 31 -14.91 -7.67 -2.80
N GLY A 32 -14.02 -6.78 -2.35
CA GLY A 32 -14.28 -5.84 -1.25
C GLY A 32 -14.11 -6.42 0.16
N THR A 33 -13.84 -7.71 0.27
CA THR A 33 -13.58 -8.42 1.53
C THR A 33 -12.35 -9.31 1.41
N LEU A 34 -11.83 -9.80 2.55
CA LEU A 34 -10.80 -10.83 2.53
C LEU A 34 -11.33 -12.12 1.89
N PRO A 35 -10.54 -12.79 1.03
CA PRO A 35 -10.97 -13.98 0.29
C PRO A 35 -10.90 -15.23 1.19
N VAL A 36 -11.72 -15.28 2.23
CA VAL A 36 -11.69 -16.30 3.29
C VAL A 36 -11.74 -17.73 2.72
N GLY A 37 -12.50 -17.96 1.65
CA GLY A 37 -12.57 -19.27 0.98
C GLY A 37 -11.22 -19.72 0.42
N ASP A 38 -10.53 -18.83 -0.29
CA ASP A 38 -9.20 -19.07 -0.85
C ASP A 38 -8.15 -19.27 0.25
N LEU A 39 -8.22 -18.48 1.32
CA LEU A 39 -7.35 -18.61 2.49
C LEU A 39 -7.53 -19.96 3.21
N LYS A 40 -8.78 -20.45 3.34
CA LYS A 40 -9.06 -21.79 3.88
C LYS A 40 -8.52 -22.88 2.97
N ALA A 41 -8.64 -22.72 1.65
CA ALA A 41 -8.09 -23.68 0.70
C ALA A 41 -6.55 -23.77 0.82
N LEU A 42 -5.86 -22.64 0.94
CA LEU A 42 -4.41 -22.60 1.24
C LEU A 42 -4.07 -23.32 2.55
N ALA A 43 -4.85 -23.05 3.61
CA ALA A 43 -4.64 -23.67 4.91
C ALA A 43 -4.85 -25.20 4.88
N SER A 44 -5.70 -25.71 3.99
CA SER A 44 -5.94 -27.15 3.83
C SER A 44 -4.81 -27.93 3.15
N MET A 45 -3.83 -27.26 2.54
CA MET A 45 -2.73 -27.92 1.83
C MET A 45 -1.70 -28.46 2.85
N PRO A 46 -1.50 -29.78 3.00
CA PRO A 46 -0.80 -30.35 4.14
C PRO A 46 0.69 -29.99 4.20
N ASN A 47 1.35 -29.88 3.05
CA ASN A 47 2.78 -29.59 2.97
C ASN A 47 3.11 -28.12 2.71
N LEU A 48 2.11 -27.25 2.51
CA LEU A 48 2.34 -25.85 2.20
C LEU A 48 2.91 -25.12 3.43
N ARG A 49 4.09 -24.52 3.28
CA ARG A 49 4.82 -23.83 4.36
C ARG A 49 5.02 -22.34 4.09
N THR A 50 4.97 -21.94 2.82
CA THR A 50 5.16 -20.55 2.43
C THR A 50 4.19 -20.14 1.33
N ALA A 51 3.72 -18.88 1.34
CA ALA A 51 2.83 -18.37 0.31
C ALA A 51 3.09 -16.90 -0.03
N ASP A 52 3.17 -16.59 -1.32
CA ASP A 52 3.18 -15.22 -1.85
C ASP A 52 1.79 -14.90 -2.43
N LEU A 53 1.05 -14.03 -1.76
CA LEU A 53 -0.32 -13.67 -2.09
C LEU A 53 -0.34 -12.29 -2.74
N TYR A 54 -0.62 -12.25 -4.04
CA TYR A 54 -0.74 -11.02 -4.80
C TYR A 54 -2.19 -10.59 -4.84
N PHE A 55 -2.47 -9.39 -4.39
CA PHE A 55 -3.79 -8.80 -4.46
C PHE A 55 -3.78 -7.62 -5.42
N ARG A 56 -4.86 -7.52 -6.19
CA ARG A 56 -5.07 -6.36 -7.04
C ARG A 56 -5.32 -5.14 -6.16
N MET A 57 -4.65 -4.04 -6.46
CA MET A 57 -4.87 -2.77 -5.77
C MET A 57 -6.03 -1.98 -6.38
N GLN A 58 -6.23 -2.11 -7.69
CA GLN A 58 -7.32 -1.51 -8.45
C GLN A 58 -8.68 -2.15 -8.08
N SER A 59 -9.68 -1.31 -7.81
CA SER A 59 -11.07 -1.75 -7.63
C SER A 59 -11.70 -2.18 -8.96
N ASP A 60 -12.80 -2.94 -8.90
CA ASP A 60 -13.56 -3.30 -10.10
C ASP A 60 -14.10 -2.08 -10.85
N CYS A 61 -14.37 -0.99 -10.12
CA CYS A 61 -14.79 0.28 -10.68
C CYS A 61 -13.69 0.86 -11.58
N HIS A 62 -12.47 0.99 -11.04
CA HIS A 62 -11.33 1.52 -11.78
C HIS A 62 -10.87 0.58 -12.91
N ALA A 63 -10.99 -0.75 -12.73
CA ALA A 63 -10.74 -1.72 -13.80
C ALA A 63 -11.70 -1.55 -14.98
N LYS A 64 -12.97 -1.22 -14.73
CA LYS A 64 -13.95 -0.91 -15.78
C LYS A 64 -13.61 0.39 -16.51
N GLU A 65 -13.23 1.45 -15.80
CA GLU A 65 -12.80 2.71 -16.43
C GLU A 65 -11.59 2.50 -17.36
N GLU A 66 -10.58 1.77 -16.89
CA GLU A 66 -9.39 1.48 -17.69
C GLU A 66 -9.74 0.64 -18.94
N ALA A 67 -10.63 -0.35 -18.79
CA ALA A 67 -11.10 -1.16 -19.92
C ALA A 67 -11.86 -0.34 -20.97
N LEU A 68 -12.50 0.76 -20.56
CA LEU A 68 -13.17 1.72 -21.43
C LEU A 68 -12.20 2.77 -22.03
N GLY A 69 -10.91 2.71 -21.69
CA GLY A 69 -9.91 3.69 -22.13
C GLY A 69 -10.04 5.05 -21.44
N ILE A 70 -10.81 5.12 -20.34
CA ILE A 70 -10.95 6.33 -19.53
C ILE A 70 -9.69 6.41 -18.67
N VAL A 71 -8.70 7.19 -19.13
CA VAL A 71 -7.53 7.50 -18.32
C VAL A 71 -7.98 8.45 -17.23
N PRO A 72 -7.82 8.09 -15.95
CA PRO A 72 -8.17 9.00 -14.89
C PRO A 72 -7.27 10.23 -14.95
N ASP A 73 -7.88 11.41 -14.87
CA ASP A 73 -7.14 12.66 -14.77
C ASP A 73 -6.21 12.57 -13.55
N CYS A 74 -4.90 12.72 -13.78
CA CYS A 74 -3.85 12.53 -12.78
C CYS A 74 -3.91 13.59 -11.66
N LEU A 75 -4.67 14.66 -11.89
CA LEU A 75 -4.88 15.80 -11.01
C LEU A 75 -6.05 15.51 -10.06
N TRP A 76 -5.80 14.64 -9.07
CA TRP A 76 -6.79 14.30 -8.05
C TRP A 76 -6.63 15.17 -6.80
N GLU A 77 -7.74 15.77 -6.36
CA GLU A 77 -7.89 16.36 -5.02
C GLU A 77 -8.72 15.39 -4.15
N PRO A 78 -8.21 14.94 -2.98
CA PRO A 78 -8.90 14.01 -2.08
C PRO A 78 -10.31 14.40 -1.65
N GLU A 79 -10.61 15.68 -1.73
CA GLU A 79 -11.81 16.30 -1.15
C GLU A 79 -13.03 16.23 -2.09
N LYS A 80 -12.85 15.77 -3.33
CA LYS A 80 -13.91 15.66 -4.36
C LYS A 80 -14.32 14.21 -4.65
N ASP A 81 -14.32 13.35 -3.62
CA ASP A 81 -14.77 11.96 -3.72
C ASP A 81 -16.31 11.90 -3.74
N ASP A 82 -16.92 11.97 -4.93
CA ASP A 82 -18.31 11.58 -5.11
C ASP A 82 -18.37 10.10 -5.49
N SER A 83 -18.68 9.23 -4.51
CA SER A 83 -18.72 7.76 -4.62
C SER A 83 -19.58 7.17 -5.75
N LYS A 84 -20.25 8.00 -6.55
CA LYS A 84 -21.01 7.66 -7.75
C LYS A 84 -20.14 7.57 -9.01
N THR A 85 -19.04 8.30 -9.06
CA THR A 85 -17.99 8.14 -10.06
C THR A 85 -16.90 7.26 -9.44
N CYS A 86 -16.13 6.48 -10.21
CA CYS A 86 -15.02 5.71 -9.63
C CYS A 86 -13.87 6.66 -9.25
N ASN A 87 -14.11 7.61 -8.36
CA ASN A 87 -13.17 8.62 -7.91
C ASN A 87 -12.64 8.29 -6.50
N GLY A 88 -11.59 9.00 -6.10
CA GLY A 88 -11.02 8.91 -4.77
C GLY A 88 -10.68 7.50 -4.31
N THR A 89 -11.16 7.15 -3.11
CA THR A 89 -10.87 5.86 -2.48
C THR A 89 -11.56 4.69 -3.15
N ALA A 90 -12.66 4.94 -3.88
CA ALA A 90 -13.41 3.93 -4.60
C ALA A 90 -12.64 3.31 -5.78
N ARG A 91 -11.51 3.93 -6.19
CA ARG A 91 -10.58 3.36 -7.20
C ARG A 91 -9.75 2.20 -6.68
N TYR A 92 -9.68 2.04 -5.36
CA TYR A 92 -8.83 1.06 -4.71
C TYR A 92 -9.65 -0.05 -4.08
N GLN A 93 -9.09 -1.25 -4.13
CA GLN A 93 -9.73 -2.42 -3.58
C GLN A 93 -9.47 -2.53 -2.07
N LEU A 94 -10.56 -2.67 -1.32
CA LEU A 94 -10.55 -2.83 0.14
C LEU A 94 -10.66 -4.32 0.54
N PRO A 95 -10.17 -4.72 1.73
CA PRO A 95 -9.37 -3.91 2.67
C PRO A 95 -7.95 -3.65 2.12
N TYR A 96 -7.27 -2.61 2.58
CA TYR A 96 -5.89 -2.34 2.16
C TYR A 96 -4.92 -3.38 2.71
N ILE A 97 -3.81 -3.63 1.99
CA ILE A 97 -2.73 -4.43 2.57
C ILE A 97 -1.92 -3.51 3.47
N ASN A 98 -2.04 -3.75 4.77
CA ASN A 98 -1.22 -3.17 5.82
C ASN A 98 -0.78 -4.27 6.78
N ARG A 99 -0.01 -3.91 7.81
CA ARG A 99 0.48 -4.89 8.79
C ARG A 99 -0.65 -5.64 9.47
N THR A 100 -1.67 -4.94 9.95
CA THR A 100 -2.82 -5.56 10.64
C THR A 100 -3.56 -6.55 9.76
N THR A 101 -3.88 -6.17 8.52
CA THR A 101 -4.57 -7.06 7.58
C THR A 101 -3.70 -8.26 7.19
N ALA A 102 -2.38 -8.06 7.04
CA ALA A 102 -1.45 -9.16 6.79
C ALA A 102 -1.34 -10.12 7.98
N GLU A 103 -1.31 -9.58 9.20
CA GLU A 103 -1.32 -10.35 10.44
C GLU A 103 -2.62 -11.14 10.59
N ASP A 104 -3.77 -10.52 10.34
CA ASP A 104 -5.08 -11.17 10.34
C ASP A 104 -5.13 -12.33 9.33
N VAL A 105 -4.66 -12.11 8.10
CA VAL A 105 -4.58 -13.14 7.06
C VAL A 105 -3.63 -14.27 7.46
N PHE A 106 -2.46 -13.93 8.00
CA PHE A 106 -1.46 -14.91 8.40
C PHE A 106 -1.94 -15.79 9.56
N ASN A 107 -2.48 -15.17 10.61
CA ASN A 107 -3.06 -15.86 11.75
C ASN A 107 -4.24 -16.72 11.31
N PHE A 108 -5.13 -16.19 10.45
CA PHE A 108 -6.24 -16.97 9.90
C PHE A 108 -5.77 -18.26 9.19
N ILE A 109 -4.75 -18.17 8.33
CA ILE A 109 -4.19 -19.35 7.65
C ILE A 109 -3.58 -20.32 8.66
N ARG A 110 -2.83 -19.83 9.66
CA ARG A 110 -2.22 -20.67 10.70
C ARG A 110 -3.25 -21.40 11.55
N ASP A 111 -4.29 -20.70 12.00
CA ASP A 111 -5.36 -21.25 12.84
C ASP A 111 -6.15 -22.36 12.14
N HIS A 112 -6.22 -22.32 10.81
CA HIS A 112 -6.91 -23.31 9.98
C HIS A 112 -5.96 -24.30 9.30
N LYS A 113 -4.65 -24.22 9.59
CA LYS A 113 -3.63 -25.00 8.88
C LYS A 113 -3.78 -26.49 9.16
N GLN A 114 -3.81 -27.29 8.10
CA GLN A 114 -3.72 -28.73 8.16
C GLN A 114 -2.29 -29.17 7.81
N GLY A 115 -1.75 -30.17 8.52
CA GLY A 115 -0.41 -30.70 8.27
C GLY A 115 0.71 -29.83 8.83
N LYS A 116 1.74 -29.56 8.02
CA LYS A 116 2.91 -28.77 8.42
C LYS A 116 2.52 -27.32 8.69
N GLU A 117 3.20 -26.70 9.65
CA GLU A 117 2.97 -25.30 10.02
C GLU A 117 3.31 -24.34 8.85
N MET A 118 2.53 -23.26 8.73
CA MET A 118 2.82 -22.14 7.84
C MET A 118 3.90 -21.24 8.45
N HIS A 119 5.05 -21.10 7.79
CA HIS A 119 6.19 -20.32 8.30
C HIS A 119 6.22 -18.88 7.78
N ASN A 120 5.79 -18.65 6.54
CA ASN A 120 5.88 -17.34 5.91
C ASN A 120 4.69 -17.11 4.98
N VAL A 121 4.01 -15.98 5.14
CA VAL A 121 3.09 -15.47 4.12
C VAL A 121 3.48 -14.05 3.78
N THR A 122 3.72 -13.81 2.49
CA THR A 122 4.02 -12.48 1.96
C THR A 122 2.82 -11.98 1.18
N LEU A 123 2.23 -10.87 1.64
CA LEU A 123 1.13 -10.19 0.98
C LEU A 123 1.68 -9.06 0.12
N ARG A 124 1.32 -9.05 -1.15
CA ARG A 124 1.74 -8.05 -2.13
C ARG A 124 0.54 -7.35 -2.73
N SER A 125 0.56 -6.03 -2.76
CA SER A 125 -0.43 -5.19 -3.45
C SER A 125 0.25 -4.35 -4.51
N GLY A 126 -0.45 -4.08 -5.59
CA GLY A 126 0.00 -3.17 -6.64
C GLY A 126 0.48 -3.87 -7.90
N ASP A 127 1.07 -3.09 -8.81
CA ASP A 127 1.62 -3.62 -10.05
C ASP A 127 3.10 -3.98 -9.90
N TRP A 128 3.36 -5.27 -9.80
CA TRP A 128 4.71 -5.85 -9.68
C TRP A 128 5.35 -6.20 -11.03
N VAL A 129 4.72 -5.82 -12.15
CA VAL A 129 5.31 -6.00 -13.47
C VAL A 129 6.60 -5.18 -13.57
N SER A 130 7.62 -5.76 -14.21
CA SER A 130 8.90 -5.09 -14.46
C SER A 130 8.68 -3.84 -15.31
N ALA A 131 9.33 -2.73 -14.94
CA ALA A 131 9.19 -1.43 -15.61
C ALA A 131 9.48 -1.48 -17.13
N SER A 132 10.18 -2.52 -17.60
CA SER A 132 10.47 -2.73 -19.03
C SER A 132 9.24 -3.06 -19.89
N ARG A 133 8.11 -3.47 -19.30
CA ARG A 133 6.88 -3.84 -20.03
C ARG A 133 5.83 -2.72 -20.10
N GLY A 134 6.26 -1.48 -19.83
CA GLY A 134 5.40 -0.30 -19.86
C GLY A 134 5.03 0.19 -18.48
N ASN A 135 4.85 1.50 -18.36
CA ASN A 135 4.44 2.14 -17.13
C ASN A 135 2.94 1.97 -16.96
N SER A 136 2.52 1.01 -16.13
CA SER A 136 1.20 1.10 -15.51
C SER A 136 1.14 2.40 -14.70
N ILE A 137 0.00 3.10 -14.75
CA ILE A 137 -0.25 4.30 -13.92
C ILE A 137 -0.05 3.98 -12.41
N MET A 138 -0.09 2.70 -12.04
CA MET A 138 0.10 2.21 -10.67
C MET A 138 1.42 1.45 -10.46
N SER A 139 2.38 1.52 -11.40
CA SER A 139 3.68 0.82 -11.32
C SER A 139 4.53 1.27 -10.14
N TRP A 140 4.36 2.52 -9.70
CA TRP A 140 5.04 3.11 -8.54
C TRP A 140 4.30 2.84 -7.21
N LYS A 141 3.15 2.16 -7.26
CA LYS A 141 2.27 1.93 -6.12
C LYS A 141 2.36 0.46 -5.70
N ARG A 142 3.30 0.14 -4.80
CA ARG A 142 3.57 -1.22 -4.31
C ARG A 142 3.61 -1.26 -2.80
N ALA A 143 2.90 -2.23 -2.23
CA ALA A 143 3.01 -2.55 -0.81
C ALA A 143 3.32 -4.03 -0.66
N GLU A 144 4.28 -4.35 0.19
CA GLU A 144 4.63 -5.70 0.57
C GLU A 144 4.57 -5.82 2.09
N VAL A 145 3.95 -6.87 2.59
CA VAL A 145 4.01 -7.21 4.01
C VAL A 145 4.34 -8.68 4.14
N ALA A 146 5.49 -8.99 4.72
CA ALA A 146 5.94 -10.35 4.97
C ALA A 146 5.71 -10.71 6.43
N CYS A 147 4.91 -11.73 6.69
CA CYS A 147 4.64 -12.26 8.02
C CYS A 147 5.37 -13.58 8.22
N THR A 148 6.16 -13.68 9.28
CA THR A 148 6.93 -14.87 9.66
C THR A 148 6.57 -15.31 11.08
N VAL A 149 6.94 -16.54 11.43
CA VAL A 149 6.86 -17.03 12.82
C VAL A 149 8.21 -16.82 13.50
N GLU A 150 8.23 -16.03 14.57
CA GLU A 150 9.39 -15.84 15.47
C GLU A 150 8.93 -16.10 16.90
N ASP A 151 9.60 -17.00 17.63
CA ASP A 151 9.25 -17.38 19.01
C ASP A 151 7.77 -17.73 19.22
N SER A 152 7.20 -18.50 18.29
CA SER A 152 5.77 -18.88 18.22
C SER A 152 4.79 -17.73 17.95
N ARG A 153 5.26 -16.49 17.81
CA ARG A 153 4.44 -15.31 17.50
C ARG A 153 4.54 -14.95 16.02
N ALA A 154 3.47 -14.36 15.50
CA ALA A 154 3.50 -13.76 14.17
C ALA A 154 4.26 -12.43 14.22
N VAL A 155 5.24 -12.26 13.34
CA VAL A 155 5.97 -11.00 13.15
C VAL A 155 5.79 -10.58 11.70
N CYS A 156 5.11 -9.44 11.50
CA CYS A 156 4.82 -8.91 10.18
C CYS A 156 5.65 -7.64 9.91
N ASN A 157 6.46 -7.70 8.87
CA ASN A 157 7.33 -6.62 8.43
C ASN A 157 6.80 -6.06 7.10
N ALA A 158 6.38 -4.80 7.14
CA ALA A 158 5.98 -4.08 5.94
C ALA A 158 7.19 -3.48 5.21
N LYS A 159 7.14 -3.50 3.88
CA LYS A 159 8.10 -2.87 2.96
C LYS A 159 7.35 -2.11 1.88
N GLY A 160 7.96 -1.01 1.43
CA GLY A 160 7.32 -0.09 0.48
C GLY A 160 6.41 0.91 1.19
N VAL A 161 5.74 1.74 0.40
CA VAL A 161 4.85 2.78 0.94
C VAL A 161 3.51 2.13 1.24
N LEU A 162 3.10 2.09 2.51
CA LEU A 162 1.79 1.57 2.86
C LEU A 162 0.70 2.54 2.39
N TYR A 163 -0.42 1.98 1.95
CA TYR A 163 -1.59 2.75 1.55
C TYR A 163 -2.59 2.77 2.69
N TYR A 164 -2.81 3.95 3.28
CA TYR A 164 -3.68 4.15 4.43
C TYR A 164 -4.83 5.11 4.07
N LYS A 165 -6.07 4.63 4.14
CA LYS A 165 -7.29 5.44 3.97
C LYS A 165 -7.34 6.32 2.71
N GLY A 166 -6.76 5.88 1.60
CA GLY A 166 -6.75 6.71 0.39
C GLY A 166 -5.46 7.50 0.17
N LEU A 167 -4.61 7.57 1.21
CA LEU A 167 -3.38 8.35 1.22
C LEU A 167 -2.18 7.41 1.34
N TRP A 168 -1.08 7.79 0.69
CA TRP A 168 0.19 7.12 0.90
C TRP A 168 0.73 7.48 2.26
N ALA A 169 1.42 6.55 2.90
CA ALA A 169 2.00 6.79 4.21
C ALA A 169 2.91 8.04 4.28
N GLN A 170 3.60 8.33 3.18
CA GLN A 170 4.44 9.54 3.03
C GLN A 170 3.64 10.83 2.77
N ASP A 171 2.40 10.72 2.29
CA ASP A 171 1.51 11.85 1.99
C ASP A 171 0.51 12.10 3.14
N ASP A 172 0.40 11.17 4.08
CA ASP A 172 -0.44 11.33 5.27
C ASP A 172 0.29 12.22 6.29
N HIS A 173 -0.24 13.42 6.51
CA HIS A 173 0.29 14.38 7.48
C HIS A 173 0.48 13.79 8.89
N LYS A 174 -0.28 12.77 9.27
CA LYS A 174 -0.23 12.13 10.58
C LYS A 174 0.99 11.22 10.70
N LEU A 175 1.34 10.54 9.62
CA LEU A 175 2.55 9.73 9.55
C LEU A 175 3.79 10.61 9.41
N ASN A 176 3.69 11.72 8.68
CA ASN A 176 4.73 12.74 8.63
C ASN A 176 4.96 13.40 10.01
N TYR A 177 3.91 13.59 10.80
CA TYR A 177 4.03 14.00 12.20
C TYR A 177 4.84 12.98 13.01
N GLY A 178 4.51 11.69 12.90
CA GLY A 178 5.28 10.63 13.54
C GLY A 178 6.76 10.67 13.15
N ARG A 179 7.06 10.83 11.85
CA ARG A 179 8.46 10.86 11.36
C ARG A 179 9.21 12.09 11.85
N TRP A 180 8.52 13.24 11.93
CA TRP A 180 9.09 14.44 12.52
C TRP A 180 9.42 14.23 14.00
N ARG A 181 8.50 13.63 14.76
CA ARG A 181 8.64 13.43 16.22
C ARG A 181 9.82 12.53 16.58
N TYR A 182 10.06 11.45 15.83
CA TYR A 182 11.16 10.51 16.12
C TYR A 182 12.42 10.75 15.26
N GLY A 183 12.33 11.67 14.30
CA GLY A 183 13.40 11.96 13.36
C GLY A 183 13.46 11.01 12.16
N PRO A 184 14.12 11.42 11.07
CA PRO A 184 14.15 10.68 9.80
C PRO A 184 14.91 9.35 9.87
N GLU A 185 15.79 9.18 10.86
CA GLU A 185 16.58 7.95 11.05
C GLU A 185 15.84 6.87 11.87
N ALA A 186 14.68 7.21 12.43
CA ALA A 186 13.90 6.27 13.21
C ALA A 186 13.30 5.19 12.30
N LYS A 187 13.69 3.94 12.52
CA LYS A 187 13.15 2.76 11.83
C LYS A 187 11.79 2.35 12.43
N LEU A 188 10.81 3.25 12.32
CA LEU A 188 9.45 3.02 12.78
C LEU A 188 8.56 2.54 11.62
N THR A 189 7.65 1.61 11.89
CA THR A 189 6.62 1.22 10.92
C THR A 189 5.56 2.32 10.80
N ASP A 190 4.80 2.36 9.71
CA ASP A 190 3.75 3.37 9.55
C ASP A 190 2.67 3.25 10.66
N GLU A 191 2.40 2.06 11.21
CA GLU A 191 1.54 1.91 12.38
C GLU A 191 2.14 2.52 13.65
N GLN A 192 3.45 2.35 13.89
CA GLN A 192 4.12 3.00 15.03
C GLN A 192 4.12 4.52 14.89
N LEU A 193 4.28 5.02 13.66
CA LEU A 193 4.15 6.44 13.33
C LEU A 193 2.71 6.93 13.53
N TRP A 194 1.71 6.08 13.29
CA TRP A 194 0.31 6.39 13.56
C TRP A 194 0.00 6.41 15.06
N ASP A 195 0.54 5.45 15.81
CA ASP A 195 0.39 5.38 17.27
C ASP A 195 0.99 6.61 17.92
N ALA A 196 2.18 7.00 17.49
CA ALA A 196 2.81 8.27 17.84
C ALA A 196 1.91 9.49 17.58
N TYR A 197 1.19 9.50 16.46
CA TYR A 197 0.25 10.57 16.16
C TYR A 197 -1.00 10.53 17.05
N ARG A 198 -1.48 9.34 17.42
CA ARG A 198 -2.60 9.17 18.35
C ARG A 198 -2.24 9.60 19.77
N GLU A 199 -1.00 9.38 20.16
CA GLU A 199 -0.44 9.74 21.48
C GLU A 199 0.08 11.19 21.55
N ARG A 200 -0.10 11.98 20.48
CA ARG A 200 0.38 13.36 20.46
C ARG A 200 -0.34 14.23 21.49
N SER A 201 0.42 15.11 22.12
CA SER A 201 -0.14 16.18 22.93
C SER A 201 -0.52 17.39 22.05
N GLU A 202 -1.40 18.25 22.55
CA GLU A 202 -1.70 19.54 21.90
C GLU A 202 -0.44 20.40 21.70
N ALA A 203 0.52 20.30 22.64
CA ALA A 203 1.79 20.98 22.55
C ALA A 203 2.60 20.50 21.33
N ASP A 204 2.67 19.18 21.11
CA ASP A 204 3.38 18.63 19.97
C ASP A 204 2.71 19.00 18.64
N GLU A 205 1.37 19.05 18.60
CA GLU A 205 0.63 19.45 17.40
C GLU A 205 0.88 20.92 17.04
N LYS A 206 0.95 21.80 18.06
CA LYS A 206 1.32 23.20 17.88
C LYS A 206 2.75 23.34 17.36
N GLU A 207 3.71 22.63 17.97
CA GLU A 207 5.11 22.66 17.55
C GLU A 207 5.27 22.17 16.11
N TYR A 208 4.62 21.05 15.76
CA TYR A 208 4.63 20.52 14.40
C TYR A 208 4.04 21.51 13.39
N SER A 209 2.92 22.15 13.73
CA SER A 209 2.28 23.16 12.89
C SER A 209 3.16 24.39 12.67
N GLU A 210 3.84 24.87 13.71
CA GLU A 210 4.81 25.97 13.60
C GLU A 210 6.02 25.58 12.73
N MET A 211 6.52 24.37 12.87
CA MET A 211 7.61 23.83 12.04
C MET A 211 7.20 23.76 10.56
N LEU A 212 6.01 23.24 10.25
CA LEU A 212 5.47 23.23 8.89
C LEU A 212 5.31 24.66 8.34
N GLY A 213 4.85 25.60 9.16
CA GLY A 213 4.75 27.01 8.80
C GLY A 213 6.10 27.63 8.43
N LYS A 214 7.14 27.39 9.25
CA LYS A 214 8.52 27.84 8.98
C LYS A 214 9.07 27.24 7.69
N ARG A 215 8.92 25.92 7.49
CA ARG A 215 9.35 25.24 6.26
C ARG A 215 8.64 25.77 5.03
N ARG A 216 7.33 26.08 5.12
CA ARG A 216 6.56 26.66 4.01
C ARG A 216 7.08 28.05 3.62
N ILE A 217 7.45 28.88 4.60
CA ILE A 217 8.05 30.20 4.35
C ILE A 217 9.43 30.06 3.69
N GLU A 218 10.27 29.17 4.20
CA GLU A 218 11.60 28.90 3.64
C GLU A 218 11.50 28.40 2.20
N TRP A 219 10.61 27.44 1.95
CA TRP A 219 10.34 26.93 0.61
C TRP A 219 9.88 28.04 -0.36
N ARG A 220 8.98 28.94 0.07
CA ARG A 220 8.57 30.10 -0.75
C ARG A 220 9.75 31.02 -1.09
N LYS A 221 10.73 31.17 -0.19
CA LYS A 221 11.95 31.95 -0.47
C LYS A 221 12.83 31.24 -1.51
N GLU A 222 13.04 29.93 -1.37
CA GLU A 222 13.79 29.13 -2.33
C GLU A 222 13.16 29.17 -3.73
N VAL A 223 11.84 29.02 -3.83
CA VAL A 223 11.10 29.11 -5.09
C VAL A 223 11.35 30.46 -5.77
N LYS A 224 11.16 31.57 -5.04
CA LYS A 224 11.39 32.93 -5.57
C LYS A 224 12.83 33.18 -6.03
N MET A 225 13.83 32.61 -5.34
CA MET A 225 15.23 32.73 -5.74
C MET A 225 15.55 31.97 -7.04
N ASN A 226 14.73 30.96 -7.37
CA ASN A 226 14.97 30.06 -8.50
C ASN A 226 14.08 30.34 -9.72
N GLU A 227 13.02 31.15 -9.59
CA GLU A 227 12.07 31.52 -10.66
C GLU A 227 12.73 32.18 -11.90
N GLY A 228 13.99 32.61 -11.82
CA GLY A 228 14.75 33.16 -12.95
C GLY A 228 15.94 32.32 -13.43
N ARG A 229 16.26 31.18 -12.79
CA ARG A 229 17.51 30.42 -13.04
C ARG A 229 17.31 29.00 -13.56
N ILE A 230 16.11 28.46 -13.46
CA ILE A 230 15.86 27.03 -13.69
C ILE A 230 14.82 26.90 -14.81
N SER A 231 15.08 26.01 -15.78
CA SER A 231 14.09 25.71 -16.81
C SER A 231 12.80 25.19 -16.17
N TYR A 232 11.66 25.43 -16.82
CA TYR A 232 10.34 25.01 -16.31
C TYR A 232 10.28 23.53 -15.88
N TRP A 233 10.94 22.64 -16.63
CA TRP A 233 11.01 21.21 -16.33
C TRP A 233 11.88 20.88 -15.12
N SER A 234 13.03 21.53 -14.97
CA SER A 234 13.88 21.38 -13.79
C SER A 234 13.22 22.00 -12.54
N TRP A 235 12.41 23.04 -12.71
CA TRP A 235 11.60 23.63 -11.65
C TRP A 235 10.48 22.67 -11.21
N MET A 236 9.75 22.06 -12.14
CA MET A 236 8.74 21.03 -11.86
C MET A 236 9.33 19.81 -11.16
N ALA A 237 10.47 19.28 -11.64
CA ALA A 237 11.15 18.14 -11.02
C ALA A 237 11.66 18.47 -9.61
N TRP A 238 12.20 19.68 -9.40
CA TRP A 238 12.62 20.15 -8.09
C TRP A 238 11.42 20.35 -7.13
N ARG A 239 10.30 20.87 -7.63
CA ARG A 239 9.03 20.99 -6.89
C ARG A 239 8.54 19.62 -6.43
N TYR A 240 8.53 18.64 -7.33
CA TYR A 240 8.16 17.26 -7.04
C TYR A 240 9.09 16.63 -6.02
N TYR A 241 10.41 16.80 -6.16
CA TYR A 241 11.41 16.27 -5.24
C TYR A 241 11.31 16.88 -3.83
N LYS A 242 11.08 18.20 -3.72
CA LYS A 242 10.89 18.87 -2.43
C LYS A 242 9.55 18.51 -1.78
N TRP A 243 8.46 18.44 -2.55
CA TRP A 243 7.17 17.95 -2.06
C TRP A 243 7.32 16.54 -1.50
N PHE A 244 7.95 15.64 -2.27
CA PHE A 244 8.20 14.25 -1.90
C PHE A 244 9.01 14.09 -0.61
N ASN A 245 9.94 15.01 -0.33
CA ASN A 245 10.78 14.94 0.88
C ASN A 245 10.24 15.73 2.09
N THR A 246 9.25 16.60 1.90
CA THR A 246 8.80 17.51 2.97
C THR A 246 7.32 17.40 3.32
N GLY A 247 6.50 16.74 2.48
CA GLY A 247 5.05 16.60 2.68
C GLY A 247 4.28 17.92 2.58
N LEU A 248 4.87 18.97 2.02
CA LEU A 248 4.26 20.31 1.92
C LEU A 248 3.64 20.53 0.54
N ASP A 249 2.31 20.55 0.47
CA ASP A 249 1.54 20.81 -0.75
C ASP A 249 1.83 22.23 -1.33
N PRO A 250 2.22 22.35 -2.61
CA PRO A 250 2.45 23.63 -3.27
C PRO A 250 1.12 24.31 -3.66
N ALA A 251 0.38 24.83 -2.67
CA ALA A 251 -0.70 25.79 -2.90
C ALA A 251 -0.16 27.12 -3.47
#